data_AF-A0A969GD46-F1
#
_entry.id   AF-A0A969GD46-F1
#
_cell.length_a   1.000
_cell.length_b   1.000
_cell.length_c   1.000
_cell.angle_alpha   90.00
_cell.angle_beta   90.00
_cell.angle_gamma   90.00
#
_symmetry.space_group_name_H-M   'P 1'
#
loop_
_entity.id
_entity.type
_entity.pdbx_description
1 polymer ?
#
loop_
_entity_poly.entity_id
_entity_poly.type
_entity_poly.pdbx_seq_one_letter_code
_entity_poly.pdbx_strand_id
1 'polypeptide(L)'
;MSEHSVIRIDSSMPRLAEQFENAIQKKVLDKGFYSAVLEVMDNGGTYEKGSLSVSFPASKDRYTHPEFQLTFDYYYHISEKGVWAVLPTLGVECFVEELEHLEKTIQENIQLEFARKRRLAAVQNIVTTIWSEVVELEEDTIDFNFHTPSELTNLNEKEKEKILPKIAQKLVFKRQITFGREQELEQLANTLKGKFNKSVIIVGKSGVGKTALIWEIVRQANEFDIKVNFYETTASTMIKELTQETGWQDNLVYLCRELANEGDFYSSAISWNFLK
;
A
#
# COMPACT_ATOMS: atom_id res chain seq x y z
N MET A 1 -4.21 12.06 10.28
CA MET A 1 -2.90 11.64 9.71
C MET A 1 -2.03 12.87 9.59
N SER A 2 -0.99 13.04 10.39
CA SER A 2 -0.09 14.19 10.26
C SER A 2 1.13 13.82 9.41
N GLU A 3 1.16 14.22 8.14
CA GLU A 3 2.39 14.21 7.34
C GLU A 3 3.29 15.36 7.79
N HIS A 4 3.93 15.21 8.95
CA HIS A 4 5.02 16.11 9.32
C HIS A 4 6.28 15.68 8.54
N SER A 5 6.85 16.65 7.81
CA SER A 5 8.13 16.59 7.09
C SER A 5 8.14 16.09 5.65
N VAL A 6 7.44 16.79 4.74
CA VAL A 6 7.91 16.84 3.36
C VAL A 6 8.14 18.28 2.91
N ILE A 7 9.36 18.77 3.12
CA ILE A 7 9.85 19.96 2.43
C ILE A 7 10.11 19.51 0.99
N ARG A 8 9.23 19.90 0.05
CA ARG A 8 9.39 19.61 -1.38
C ARG A 8 9.88 20.87 -2.09
N ILE A 9 11.05 20.77 -2.68
CA ILE A 9 11.72 21.88 -3.38
C ILE A 9 11.39 21.74 -4.87
N ASP A 10 10.95 22.83 -5.49
CA ASP A 10 10.84 23.00 -6.95
C ASP A 10 9.83 22.10 -7.70
N SER A 11 8.61 22.00 -7.16
CA SER A 11 7.48 21.36 -7.83
C SER A 11 6.37 22.38 -8.06
N SER A 12 5.99 22.59 -9.32
CA SER A 12 4.84 23.42 -9.70
C SER A 12 3.57 22.95 -8.98
N MET A 13 2.70 23.89 -8.55
CA MET A 13 1.45 23.62 -7.85
C MET A 13 0.62 22.45 -8.45
N PRO A 14 0.44 22.34 -9.78
CA PRO A 14 -0.32 21.23 -10.36
C PRO A 14 0.31 19.85 -10.12
N ARG A 15 1.65 19.80 -10.07
CA ARG A 15 2.39 18.55 -9.83
C ARG A 15 2.34 18.15 -8.35
N LEU A 16 2.25 19.12 -7.44
CA LEU A 16 2.03 18.86 -6.03
C LEU A 16 0.62 18.34 -5.78
N ALA A 17 -0.38 18.98 -6.38
CA ALA A 17 -1.77 18.53 -6.35
C ALA A 17 -1.89 17.09 -6.86
N GLU A 18 -1.33 16.78 -8.05
CA GLU A 18 -1.36 15.43 -8.62
C GLU A 18 -0.66 14.39 -7.72
N GLN A 19 0.49 14.73 -7.11
CA GLN A 19 1.17 13.80 -6.21
C GLN A 19 0.39 13.55 -4.92
N PHE A 20 -0.25 14.59 -4.39
CA PHE A 20 -1.09 14.49 -3.21
C PHE A 20 -2.35 13.67 -3.50
N GLU A 21 -3.01 13.95 -4.62
CA GLU A 21 -4.17 13.22 -5.12
C GLU A 21 -3.86 11.72 -5.20
N ASN A 22 -2.79 11.35 -5.93
CA ASN A 22 -2.36 9.97 -6.08
C ASN A 22 -2.03 9.29 -4.75
N ALA A 23 -1.39 10.02 -3.83
CA ALA A 23 -1.02 9.48 -2.53
C ALA A 23 -2.25 9.18 -1.66
N ILE A 24 -3.21 10.11 -1.61
CA ILE A 24 -4.46 9.95 -0.86
C ILE A 24 -5.36 8.89 -1.51
N GLN A 25 -5.52 8.92 -2.83
CA GLN A 25 -6.29 7.92 -3.58
C GLN A 25 -5.79 6.51 -3.24
N LYS A 26 -4.50 6.25 -3.44
CA LYS A 26 -3.93 4.92 -3.24
C LYS A 26 -3.86 4.47 -1.78
N LYS A 27 -3.51 5.37 -0.86
CA LYS A 27 -3.24 4.97 0.54
C LYS A 27 -4.48 5.01 1.43
N VAL A 28 -5.47 5.82 1.08
CA VAL A 28 -6.65 6.09 1.92
C VAL A 28 -7.91 5.57 1.23
N LEU A 29 -8.21 6.06 0.02
CA LEU A 29 -9.47 5.78 -0.66
C LEU A 29 -9.56 4.34 -1.17
N ASP A 30 -8.53 3.86 -1.88
CA ASP A 30 -8.49 2.50 -2.45
C ASP A 30 -8.42 1.42 -1.35
N LYS A 31 -8.11 1.82 -0.12
CA LYS A 31 -8.15 0.97 1.08
C LYS A 31 -9.46 1.06 1.86
N GLY A 32 -10.38 1.94 1.46
CA GLY A 32 -11.69 2.12 2.09
C GLY A 32 -11.69 2.98 3.35
N PHE A 33 -10.63 3.74 3.64
CA PHE A 33 -10.54 4.60 4.84
C PHE A 33 -11.23 5.96 4.65
N TYR A 34 -12.50 5.95 4.25
CA TYR A 34 -13.23 7.18 3.88
C TYR A 34 -13.47 8.14 5.06
N SER A 35 -13.56 7.64 6.29
CA SER A 35 -13.73 8.49 7.48
C SER A 35 -12.59 9.49 7.66
N ALA A 36 -11.36 9.11 7.30
CA ALA A 36 -10.19 9.99 7.40
C ALA A 36 -10.28 11.19 6.44
N VAL A 37 -10.99 11.06 5.31
CA VAL A 37 -11.20 12.16 4.37
C VAL A 37 -12.27 13.11 4.88
N LEU A 38 -13.34 12.59 5.47
CA LEU A 38 -14.39 13.41 6.09
C LEU A 38 -13.82 14.29 7.22
N GLU A 39 -12.93 13.74 8.05
CA GLU A 39 -12.24 14.52 9.10
C GLU A 39 -11.40 15.68 8.55
N VAL A 40 -10.86 15.54 7.33
CA VAL A 40 -10.05 16.58 6.67
C VAL A 40 -10.95 17.61 5.98
N MET A 41 -12.05 17.17 5.35
CA MET A 41 -13.03 18.05 4.69
C MET A 41 -13.76 18.97 5.68
N ASP A 42 -14.07 18.47 6.89
CA ASP A 42 -14.71 19.29 7.92
C ASP A 42 -13.80 20.42 8.44
N ASN A 43 -12.48 20.36 8.19
CA ASN A 43 -11.53 21.44 8.50
C ASN A 43 -11.33 22.41 7.32
N GLY A 44 -12.22 22.43 6.33
CA GLY A 44 -12.20 23.31 5.16
C GLY A 44 -12.45 24.80 5.46
N GLY A 45 -11.86 25.31 6.55
CA GLY A 45 -11.87 26.73 6.88
C GLY A 45 -10.91 27.49 5.97
N THR A 46 -11.33 28.69 5.58
CA THR A 46 -10.46 29.65 4.90
C THR A 46 -9.28 29.97 5.81
N TYR A 47 -8.05 29.89 5.29
CA TYR A 47 -6.88 30.33 6.03
C TYR A 47 -6.81 31.85 6.04
N GLU A 48 -6.77 32.43 7.23
CA GLU A 48 -6.53 33.85 7.42
C GLU A 48 -5.03 34.10 7.67
N LYS A 49 -4.53 35.22 7.14
CA LYS A 49 -3.14 35.64 7.31
C LYS A 49 -3.04 36.62 8.49
N GLY A 50 -2.14 36.32 9.43
CA GLY A 50 -1.72 37.22 10.50
C GLY A 50 -0.22 37.48 10.45
N SER A 51 0.24 38.52 11.15
CA SER A 51 1.66 38.84 11.29
C SER A 51 1.98 39.16 12.74
N LEU A 52 3.03 38.54 13.29
CA LEU A 52 3.45 38.70 14.68
C LEU A 52 4.89 39.17 14.75
N SER A 53 5.17 40.17 15.59
CA SER A 53 6.52 40.68 15.80
C SER A 53 7.10 40.23 17.13
N VAL A 54 8.14 39.40 17.09
CA VAL A 54 8.80 38.83 18.28
C VAL A 54 10.11 39.54 18.57
N SER A 55 10.25 40.06 19.79
CA SER A 55 11.47 40.69 20.30
C SER A 55 12.43 39.67 20.91
N PHE A 56 13.71 39.76 20.58
CA PHE A 56 14.79 38.96 21.14
C PHE A 56 15.77 39.87 21.91
N PRO A 57 15.97 39.64 23.22
CA PRO A 57 16.89 40.44 24.01
C PRO A 57 18.34 40.18 23.61
N ALA A 58 19.21 41.17 23.83
CA ALA A 58 20.63 41.05 23.54
C ALA A 58 21.29 39.89 24.32
N SER A 59 22.33 39.28 23.73
CA SER A 59 23.07 38.22 24.39
C SER A 59 23.73 38.72 25.69
N LYS A 60 23.87 37.85 26.69
CA LYS A 60 24.52 38.19 27.97
C LYS A 60 25.95 38.71 27.77
N ASP A 61 26.62 38.23 26.74
CA ASP A 61 27.99 38.62 26.37
C ASP A 61 28.02 39.84 25.42
N ARG A 62 26.86 40.37 24.99
CA ARG A 62 26.66 41.52 24.08
C ARG A 62 27.31 41.47 22.69
N TYR A 63 28.17 40.48 22.41
CA TYR A 63 28.85 40.32 21.13
C TYR A 63 28.19 39.31 20.18
N THR A 64 27.39 38.38 20.70
CA THR A 64 26.83 37.26 19.90
C THR A 64 25.67 37.70 19.00
N HIS A 65 24.77 38.50 19.54
CA HIS A 65 23.69 39.16 18.82
C HIS A 65 23.23 40.39 19.63
N PRO A 66 22.91 41.51 18.95
CA PRO A 66 22.27 42.65 19.59
C PRO A 66 20.82 42.32 19.97
N GLU A 67 20.14 43.25 20.63
CA GLU A 67 18.68 43.19 20.72
C GLU A 67 18.07 43.45 19.33
N PHE A 68 17.09 42.66 18.94
CA PHE A 68 16.41 42.81 17.65
C PHE A 68 14.96 42.32 17.71
N GLN A 69 14.16 42.71 16.73
CA GLN A 69 12.78 42.27 16.56
C GLN A 69 12.60 41.69 15.16
N LEU A 70 11.90 40.55 15.08
CA LEU A 70 11.57 39.90 13.81
C LEU A 70 10.07 39.80 13.66
N THR A 71 9.58 40.10 12.45
CA THR A 71 8.17 39.93 12.08
C THR A 71 8.01 38.65 11.28
N PHE A 72 7.03 37.84 11.66
CA PHE A 72 6.72 36.58 11.02
C PHE A 72 5.26 36.55 10.59
N ASP A 73 5.03 36.11 9.35
CA ASP A 73 3.70 35.86 8.82
C ASP A 73 3.26 34.43 9.16
N TYR A 74 2.07 34.29 9.75
CA TYR A 74 1.44 33.01 10.05
C TYR A 74 0.06 32.91 9.39
N TYR A 75 -0.39 31.68 9.17
CA TYR A 75 -1.69 31.37 8.63
C TYR A 75 -2.47 30.57 9.65
N TYR A 76 -3.74 30.88 9.86
CA TYR A 76 -4.57 30.16 10.81
C TYR A 76 -5.96 29.88 10.25
N HIS A 77 -6.58 28.81 10.72
CA HIS A 77 -7.98 28.53 10.46
C HIS A 77 -8.70 28.26 11.78
N ILE A 78 -9.95 28.70 11.86
CA ILE A 78 -10.82 28.52 13.01
C ILE A 78 -11.72 27.33 12.73
N SER A 79 -11.74 26.36 13.65
CA SER A 79 -12.61 25.19 13.63
C SER A 79 -13.48 25.16 14.88
N GLU A 80 -14.49 24.28 14.92
CA GLU A 80 -15.31 24.07 16.13
C GLU A 80 -14.49 23.61 17.36
N LYS A 81 -13.33 22.98 17.12
CA LYS A 81 -12.47 22.42 18.18
C LYS A 81 -11.46 23.42 18.71
N GLY A 82 -11.23 24.53 18.01
CA GLY A 82 -10.18 25.51 18.31
C GLY A 82 -9.55 26.09 17.05
N VAL A 83 -8.47 26.83 17.23
CA VAL A 83 -7.72 27.53 16.19
C VAL A 83 -6.40 26.83 15.95
N TRP A 84 -6.16 26.43 14.70
CA TRP A 84 -4.88 25.88 14.26
C TRP A 84 -4.12 26.94 13.46
N ALA A 85 -2.83 27.05 13.71
CA ALA A 85 -1.97 27.98 12.98
C ALA A 85 -0.64 27.36 12.57
N VAL A 86 -0.16 27.82 11.43
CA VAL A 86 1.10 27.42 10.81
C VAL A 86 1.94 28.65 10.54
N LEU A 87 3.20 28.54 10.94
CA LEU A 87 4.24 29.49 10.62
C LEU A 87 5.23 28.84 9.64
N PRO A 88 5.03 29.03 8.32
CA PRO A 88 5.76 28.29 7.29
C PRO A 88 7.25 28.61 7.27
N THR A 89 7.64 29.85 7.58
CA THR A 89 9.05 30.31 7.60
C THR A 89 9.92 29.54 8.59
N LEU A 90 9.33 29.07 9.71
CA LEU A 90 10.03 28.28 10.72
C LEU A 90 9.63 26.80 10.72
N GLY A 91 8.56 26.44 10.00
CA GLY A 91 7.95 25.10 10.05
C GLY A 91 7.38 24.80 11.44
N VAL A 92 6.75 25.80 12.06
CA VAL A 92 6.12 25.69 13.39
C VAL A 92 4.61 25.59 13.20
N GLU A 93 3.98 24.68 13.93
CA GLU A 93 2.53 24.49 13.95
C GLU A 93 2.06 24.55 15.41
N CYS A 94 0.91 25.18 15.65
CA CYS A 94 0.32 25.22 16.98
C CYS A 94 -1.21 25.15 16.93
N PHE A 95 -1.78 24.67 18.01
CA PHE A 95 -3.22 24.57 18.21
C PHE A 95 -3.58 25.23 19.54
N VAL A 96 -4.62 26.06 19.54
CA VAL A 96 -5.17 26.73 20.73
C VAL A 96 -6.68 26.59 20.76
N GLU A 97 -7.28 26.52 21.94
CA GLU A 97 -8.74 26.44 22.07
C GLU A 97 -9.42 27.79 21.75
N GLU A 98 -8.75 28.89 22.10
CA GLU A 98 -9.29 30.26 21.97
C GLU A 98 -8.33 31.15 21.17
N LEU A 99 -8.89 31.98 20.28
CA LEU A 99 -8.12 32.87 19.40
C LEU A 99 -7.23 33.87 20.18
N GLU A 100 -7.67 34.31 21.36
CA GLU A 100 -6.92 35.26 22.20
C GLU A 100 -5.55 34.73 22.64
N HIS A 101 -5.40 33.41 22.74
CA HIS A 101 -4.17 32.75 23.16
C HIS A 101 -3.20 32.51 22.00
N LEU A 102 -3.66 32.66 20.75
CA LEU A 102 -2.91 32.24 19.56
C LEU A 102 -1.56 32.96 19.43
N GLU A 103 -1.56 34.29 19.47
CA GLU A 103 -0.34 35.09 19.29
C GLU A 103 0.71 34.78 20.35
N LYS A 104 0.28 34.63 21.61
CA LYS A 104 1.17 34.29 22.72
C LYS A 104 1.78 32.89 22.52
N THR A 105 0.97 31.90 22.15
CA THR A 105 1.46 30.54 21.88
C THR A 105 2.41 30.50 20.69
N ILE A 106 2.12 31.23 19.61
CA ILE A 106 3.03 31.35 18.46
C ILE A 106 4.36 31.98 18.90
N GLN A 107 4.32 33.06 19.68
CA GLN A 107 5.52 33.72 20.21
C GLN A 107 6.41 32.77 21.01
N GLU A 108 5.82 32.02 21.94
CA GLU A 108 6.55 31.04 22.76
C GLU A 108 7.18 29.93 21.91
N ASN A 109 6.45 29.43 20.92
CA ASN A 109 6.96 28.40 20.01
C ASN A 109 8.09 28.91 19.10
N ILE A 110 8.01 30.15 18.61
CA ILE A 110 9.10 30.82 17.88
C ILE A 110 10.36 30.87 18.75
N GLN A 111 10.24 31.30 20.00
CA GLN A 111 11.38 31.38 20.93
C GLN A 111 11.99 30.00 21.21
N LEU A 112 11.15 28.99 21.43
CA LEU A 112 11.60 27.60 21.62
C LEU A 112 12.31 27.04 20.38
N GLU A 113 11.83 27.34 19.18
CA GLU A 113 12.46 26.92 17.93
C GLU A 113 13.85 27.52 17.76
N PHE A 114 13.97 28.83 18.01
CA PHE A 114 15.23 29.56 17.96
C PHE A 114 16.25 29.02 18.98
N ALA A 115 15.79 28.66 20.18
CA ALA A 115 16.60 28.01 21.19
C ALA A 115 17.04 26.60 20.76
N ARG A 116 16.11 25.77 20.28
CA ARG A 116 16.36 24.38 19.87
C ARG A 116 17.39 24.30 18.73
N LYS A 117 17.26 25.15 17.71
CA LYS A 117 18.19 25.19 16.57
C LYS A 117 19.42 26.07 16.81
N ARG A 118 19.59 26.63 18.02
CA ARG A 118 20.70 27.53 18.38
C ARG A 118 20.87 28.68 17.37
N ARG A 119 19.75 29.19 16.84
CA ARG A 119 19.75 30.23 15.79
C ARG A 119 20.30 31.56 16.30
N LEU A 120 20.23 31.79 17.61
CA LEU A 120 20.80 32.95 18.30
C LEU A 120 22.33 32.86 18.52
N ALA A 121 22.98 31.75 18.14
CA ALA A 121 24.43 31.58 18.32
C ALA A 121 25.27 32.36 17.30
N ALA A 122 24.71 32.71 16.14
CA ALA A 122 25.38 33.50 15.11
C ALA A 122 24.37 34.28 14.27
N VAL A 123 24.66 35.56 13.98
CA VAL A 123 23.77 36.47 13.24
C VAL A 123 23.37 35.93 11.87
N GLN A 124 24.26 35.22 11.19
CA GLN A 124 23.98 34.59 9.89
C GLN A 124 22.79 33.61 9.92
N ASN A 125 22.57 32.92 11.05
CA ASN A 125 21.46 31.97 11.21
C ASN A 125 20.11 32.69 11.41
N ILE A 126 20.14 33.97 11.77
CA ILE A 126 18.97 34.84 11.93
C ILE A 126 18.54 35.35 10.54
N VAL A 127 19.50 35.71 9.68
CA VAL A 127 19.22 36.19 8.31
C VAL A 127 18.50 35.11 7.49
N THR A 128 18.88 33.84 7.64
CA THR A 128 18.23 32.71 6.95
C THR A 128 16.76 32.49 7.32
N THR A 129 16.28 33.05 8.44
CA THR A 129 14.86 32.94 8.83
C THR A 129 14.02 34.14 8.41
N ILE A 130 14.64 35.19 7.88
CA ILE A 130 13.97 36.42 7.43
C ILE A 130 13.83 36.42 5.91
N TRP A 131 14.74 35.75 5.19
CA TRP A 131 14.82 35.77 3.74
C TRP A 131 13.80 34.86 3.04
N SER A 132 12.54 34.94 3.45
CA SER A 132 11.42 34.45 2.65
C SER A 132 10.70 35.66 2.05
N GLU A 133 11.04 35.96 0.81
CA GLU A 133 10.27 36.90 0.01
C GLU A 133 8.96 36.21 -0.37
N VAL A 134 7.88 36.64 0.29
CA VAL A 134 6.49 36.39 -0.07
C VAL A 134 6.05 34.92 0.03
N VAL A 135 5.29 34.62 1.09
CA VAL A 135 4.43 33.43 1.12
C VAL A 135 3.08 33.86 0.53
N GLU A 136 2.81 33.50 -0.72
CA GLU A 136 1.47 33.58 -1.30
C GLU A 136 0.71 32.29 -0.94
N LEU A 137 -0.55 32.45 -0.54
CA LEU A 137 -1.44 31.31 -0.34
C LEU A 137 -2.12 31.02 -1.68
N GLU A 138 -1.82 29.87 -2.26
CA GLU A 138 -2.47 29.38 -3.47
C GLU A 138 -3.44 28.25 -3.09
N GLU A 139 -4.64 28.29 -3.67
CA GLU A 139 -5.66 27.24 -3.52
C GLU A 139 -5.81 26.52 -4.86
N ASP A 140 -5.87 25.18 -4.82
CA ASP A 140 -6.13 24.33 -5.98
C ASP A 140 -7.17 23.28 -5.62
N THR A 141 -7.99 22.87 -6.60
CA THR A 141 -9.06 21.90 -6.41
C THR A 141 -8.58 20.52 -6.84
N ILE A 142 -8.72 19.53 -5.97
CA ILE A 142 -8.35 18.14 -6.23
C ILE A 142 -9.61 17.28 -6.22
N ASP A 143 -9.78 16.45 -7.25
CA ASP A 143 -10.90 15.51 -7.36
C ASP A 143 -10.48 14.13 -6.87
N PHE A 144 -11.38 13.45 -6.15
CA PHE A 144 -11.14 12.12 -5.61
C PHE A 144 -12.18 11.12 -6.10
N ASN A 145 -11.75 9.89 -6.40
CA ASN A 145 -12.64 8.82 -6.82
C ASN A 145 -13.02 7.94 -5.62
N PHE A 146 -14.29 7.96 -5.25
CA PHE A 146 -14.82 7.11 -4.17
C PHE A 146 -15.40 5.83 -4.75
N HIS A 147 -14.90 4.69 -4.27
CA HIS A 147 -15.34 3.37 -4.70
C HIS A 147 -16.44 2.82 -3.79
N THR A 148 -17.37 2.10 -4.38
CA THR A 148 -18.33 1.29 -3.61
C THR A 148 -17.62 0.11 -2.93
N PRO A 149 -18.21 -0.48 -1.87
CA PRO A 149 -17.62 -1.65 -1.21
C PRO A 149 -17.33 -2.82 -2.18
N SER A 150 -18.20 -3.03 -3.17
CA SER A 150 -18.02 -4.07 -4.19
C SER A 150 -16.86 -3.76 -5.16
N GLU A 151 -16.62 -2.49 -5.47
CA GLU A 151 -15.48 -2.09 -6.30
C GLU A 151 -14.17 -2.19 -5.54
N LEU A 152 -14.13 -1.84 -4.24
CA LEU A 152 -12.97 -2.02 -3.38
C LEU A 152 -12.55 -3.49 -3.27
N THR A 153 -13.51 -4.42 -3.18
CA THR A 153 -13.19 -5.85 -3.18
C THR A 153 -12.55 -6.28 -4.50
N ASN A 154 -13.04 -5.77 -5.64
CA ASN A 154 -12.48 -6.09 -6.96
C ASN A 154 -11.09 -5.47 -7.17
N LEU A 155 -10.85 -4.26 -6.65
CA LEU A 155 -9.55 -3.60 -6.67
C LEU A 155 -8.51 -4.39 -5.88
N ASN A 156 -8.87 -4.81 -4.66
CA ASN A 156 -8.00 -5.63 -3.82
C ASN A 156 -7.76 -7.04 -4.39
N GLU A 157 -8.75 -7.64 -5.06
CA GLU A 157 -8.57 -8.93 -5.74
C GLU A 157 -7.62 -8.84 -6.94
N LYS A 158 -7.57 -7.69 -7.65
CA LYS A 158 -6.65 -7.48 -8.78
C LYS A 158 -5.20 -7.23 -8.35
N GLU A 159 -4.97 -6.64 -7.18
CA GLU A 159 -3.62 -6.36 -6.66
C GLU A 159 -2.99 -7.52 -5.87
N LYS A 160 -3.77 -8.51 -5.43
CA LYS A 160 -3.21 -9.69 -4.75
C LYS A 160 -2.38 -10.53 -5.72
N GLU A 161 -1.11 -10.75 -5.39
CA GLU A 161 -0.23 -11.64 -6.14
C GLU A 161 -0.87 -13.04 -6.28
N LYS A 162 -0.82 -13.59 -7.49
CA LYS A 162 -1.29 -14.94 -7.81
C LYS A 162 -0.64 -15.97 -6.90
N ILE A 163 -1.45 -16.83 -6.29
CA ILE A 163 -1.00 -17.86 -5.34
C ILE A 163 -0.55 -19.09 -6.11
N LEU A 164 -1.22 -19.43 -7.21
CA LEU A 164 -0.97 -20.64 -8.00
C LEU A 164 0.51 -20.82 -8.42
N PRO A 165 1.22 -19.80 -8.93
CA PRO A 165 2.64 -19.94 -9.31
C PRO A 165 3.58 -20.21 -8.14
N LYS A 166 3.20 -19.85 -6.91
CA LYS A 166 4.01 -20.07 -5.70
C LYS A 166 3.87 -21.49 -5.16
N ILE A 167 2.68 -22.07 -5.31
CA ILE A 167 2.35 -23.36 -4.70
C ILE A 167 2.50 -24.56 -5.65
N ALA A 168 2.46 -24.31 -6.96
CA ALA A 168 2.44 -25.38 -7.95
C ALA A 168 3.27 -25.02 -9.19
N GLN A 169 3.90 -26.03 -9.77
CA GLN A 169 4.69 -25.92 -10.98
C GLN A 169 3.88 -26.38 -12.18
N LYS A 170 3.84 -25.58 -13.24
CA LYS A 170 3.20 -25.98 -14.50
C LYS A 170 3.96 -27.13 -15.15
N LEU A 171 3.25 -28.20 -15.48
CA LEU A 171 3.80 -29.39 -16.13
C LEU A 171 3.84 -29.21 -17.65
N VAL A 172 5.00 -29.49 -18.24
CA VAL A 172 5.19 -29.53 -19.70
C VAL A 172 6.07 -30.72 -20.04
N PHE A 173 5.53 -31.69 -20.77
CA PHE A 173 6.27 -32.88 -21.22
C PHE A 173 6.24 -32.98 -22.73
N LYS A 174 7.41 -33.30 -23.32
CA LYS A 174 7.58 -33.44 -24.78
C LYS A 174 7.98 -34.85 -25.21
N ARG A 175 8.53 -35.65 -24.30
CA ARG A 175 9.00 -37.01 -24.58
C ARG A 175 8.01 -38.02 -24.03
N GLN A 176 7.79 -39.11 -24.76
CA GLN A 176 6.99 -40.23 -24.28
C GLN A 176 7.72 -40.93 -23.13
N ILE A 177 6.98 -41.23 -22.06
CA ILE A 177 7.53 -41.84 -20.84
C ILE A 177 6.87 -43.18 -20.55
N THR A 178 5.63 -43.38 -21.02
CA THR A 178 4.85 -44.59 -20.73
C THR A 178 4.54 -45.39 -22.01
N PHE A 179 4.60 -46.72 -21.91
CA PHE A 179 4.24 -47.67 -22.96
C PHE A 179 3.27 -48.73 -22.40
N GLY A 180 2.32 -49.21 -23.21
CA GLY A 180 1.44 -50.32 -22.84
C GLY A 180 0.38 -49.97 -21.78
N ARG A 181 -0.01 -48.70 -21.69
CA ARG A 181 -1.00 -48.14 -20.74
C ARG A 181 -2.09 -47.35 -21.45
N GLU A 182 -2.38 -47.75 -22.68
CA GLU A 182 -3.29 -47.02 -23.57
C GLU A 182 -4.72 -47.00 -23.01
N GLN A 183 -5.16 -48.10 -22.38
CA GLN A 183 -6.48 -48.19 -21.75
C GLN A 183 -6.62 -47.24 -20.56
N GLU A 184 -5.62 -47.17 -19.67
CA GLU A 184 -5.63 -46.28 -18.52
C GLU A 184 -5.53 -44.80 -18.94
N LEU A 185 -4.77 -44.51 -20.00
CA LEU A 185 -4.69 -43.16 -20.58
C LEU A 185 -6.04 -42.71 -21.14
N GLU A 186 -6.70 -43.56 -21.91
CA GLU A 186 -8.00 -43.25 -22.49
C GLU A 186 -9.07 -43.04 -21.40
N GLN A 187 -9.07 -43.89 -20.37
CA GLN A 187 -9.96 -43.73 -19.22
C GLN A 187 -9.71 -42.41 -18.48
N LEU A 188 -8.45 -42.04 -18.27
CA LEU A 188 -8.08 -40.78 -17.64
C LEU A 188 -8.54 -39.60 -18.51
N ALA A 189 -8.25 -39.62 -19.81
CA ALA A 189 -8.65 -38.59 -20.77
C ALA A 189 -10.17 -38.36 -20.78
N ASN A 190 -10.95 -39.45 -20.84
CA ASN A 190 -12.40 -39.39 -20.85
C ASN A 190 -12.96 -38.81 -19.54
N THR A 191 -12.32 -39.12 -18.40
CA THR A 191 -12.72 -38.55 -17.10
C THR A 191 -12.44 -37.05 -17.04
N LEU A 192 -11.27 -36.61 -17.53
CA LEU A 192 -10.89 -35.19 -17.58
C LEU A 192 -11.80 -34.35 -18.50
N LYS A 193 -12.33 -34.97 -19.56
CA LYS A 193 -13.29 -34.36 -20.50
C LYS A 193 -14.73 -34.28 -19.98
N GLY A 194 -15.04 -34.96 -18.88
CA GLY A 194 -16.39 -34.97 -18.32
C GLY A 194 -16.95 -33.57 -18.00
N LYS A 195 -18.27 -33.39 -18.17
CA LYS A 195 -18.97 -32.12 -17.86
C LYS A 195 -19.13 -31.85 -16.36
N PHE A 196 -19.06 -32.88 -15.51
CA PHE A 196 -19.26 -32.78 -14.06
C PHE A 196 -18.16 -33.55 -13.31
N ASN A 197 -17.73 -33.01 -12.17
CA ASN A 197 -16.76 -33.62 -11.24
C ASN A 197 -15.43 -34.07 -11.86
N LYS A 198 -14.64 -33.09 -12.32
CA LYS A 198 -13.28 -33.26 -12.85
C LYS A 198 -12.24 -33.53 -11.74
N SER A 199 -12.51 -34.47 -10.84
CA SER A 199 -11.55 -34.87 -9.81
C SER A 199 -11.18 -36.33 -10.03
N VAL A 200 -9.90 -36.58 -10.32
CA VAL A 200 -9.41 -37.93 -10.59
C VAL A 200 -8.41 -38.34 -9.53
N ILE A 201 -8.61 -39.53 -8.96
CA ILE A 201 -7.68 -40.14 -8.00
C ILE A 201 -7.13 -41.41 -8.64
N ILE A 202 -5.81 -41.47 -8.79
CA ILE A 202 -5.10 -42.64 -9.35
C ILE A 202 -4.59 -43.50 -8.19
N VAL A 203 -5.14 -44.70 -8.05
CA VAL A 203 -4.78 -45.64 -6.97
C VAL A 203 -3.98 -46.81 -7.54
N GLY A 204 -2.93 -47.21 -6.83
CA GLY A 204 -2.10 -48.36 -7.21
C GLY A 204 -0.92 -48.53 -6.25
N LYS A 205 -0.25 -49.69 -6.32
CA LYS A 205 0.96 -49.95 -5.51
C LYS A 205 2.05 -48.90 -5.77
N SER A 206 3.01 -48.76 -4.86
CA SER A 206 4.15 -47.88 -5.10
C SER A 206 4.98 -48.40 -6.30
N GLY A 207 5.54 -47.49 -7.09
CA GLY A 207 6.38 -47.84 -8.25
C GLY A 207 5.65 -48.31 -9.52
N VAL A 208 4.31 -48.37 -9.55
CA VAL A 208 3.56 -48.86 -10.74
C VAL A 208 3.45 -47.84 -11.89
N GLY A 209 4.08 -46.68 -11.77
CA GLY A 209 4.06 -45.65 -12.82
C GLY A 209 2.88 -44.67 -12.77
N LYS A 210 2.25 -44.46 -11.60
CA LYS A 210 1.16 -43.48 -11.44
C LYS A 210 1.54 -42.08 -11.94
N THR A 211 2.72 -41.61 -11.56
CA THR A 211 3.26 -40.32 -12.00
C THR A 211 3.55 -40.29 -13.50
N ALA A 212 4.08 -41.40 -14.04
CA ALA A 212 4.35 -41.53 -15.48
C ALA A 212 3.05 -41.47 -16.31
N LEU A 213 1.94 -42.02 -15.78
CA LEU A 213 0.62 -41.91 -16.40
C LEU A 213 0.14 -40.45 -16.47
N ILE A 214 0.34 -39.67 -15.40
CA ILE A 214 0.04 -38.23 -15.41
C ILE A 214 0.91 -37.48 -16.42
N TRP A 215 2.21 -37.77 -16.48
CA TRP A 215 3.08 -37.09 -17.43
C TRP A 215 2.72 -37.40 -18.89
N GLU A 216 2.30 -38.63 -19.15
CA GLU A 216 1.88 -39.05 -20.48
C GLU A 216 0.54 -38.41 -20.89
N ILE A 217 -0.42 -38.22 -19.97
CA ILE A 217 -1.65 -37.46 -20.29
C ILE A 217 -1.35 -35.98 -20.56
N VAL A 218 -0.41 -35.37 -19.83
CA VAL A 218 0.02 -33.98 -20.07
C VAL A 218 0.64 -33.84 -21.46
N ARG A 219 1.49 -34.80 -21.86
CA ARG A 219 2.11 -34.81 -23.19
C ARG A 219 1.06 -34.93 -24.31
N GLN A 220 0.10 -35.83 -24.15
CA GLN A 220 -0.93 -36.11 -25.15
C GLN A 220 -2.20 -35.24 -24.98
N ALA A 221 -2.18 -34.23 -24.11
CA ALA A 221 -3.36 -33.43 -23.78
C ALA A 221 -4.04 -32.84 -25.03
N ASN A 222 -3.23 -32.33 -25.97
CA ASN A 222 -3.72 -31.79 -27.24
C ASN A 222 -4.32 -32.89 -28.14
N GLU A 223 -3.73 -34.09 -28.16
CA GLU A 223 -4.24 -35.23 -28.93
C GLU A 223 -5.60 -35.71 -28.39
N PHE A 224 -5.81 -35.59 -27.09
CA PHE A 224 -7.07 -35.93 -26.43
C PHE A 224 -8.11 -34.80 -26.39
N ASP A 225 -7.85 -33.63 -26.99
CA ASP A 225 -8.67 -32.39 -26.92
C ASP A 225 -8.90 -31.88 -25.48
N ILE A 226 -7.87 -31.98 -24.64
CA ILE A 226 -7.89 -31.51 -23.26
C ILE A 226 -7.28 -30.11 -23.20
N LYS A 227 -8.12 -29.09 -23.06
CA LYS A 227 -7.74 -27.66 -23.04
C LYS A 227 -7.65 -27.08 -21.62
N VAL A 228 -6.84 -27.69 -20.76
CA VAL A 228 -6.57 -27.21 -19.39
C VAL A 228 -5.07 -27.16 -19.14
N ASN A 229 -4.62 -26.26 -18.27
CA ASN A 229 -3.24 -26.34 -17.79
C ASN A 229 -3.13 -27.39 -16.68
N PHE A 230 -1.99 -28.08 -16.67
CA PHE A 230 -1.67 -29.06 -15.65
C PHE A 230 -0.61 -28.50 -14.70
N TYR A 231 -0.86 -28.62 -13.41
CA TYR A 231 0.09 -28.23 -12.38
C TYR A 231 0.40 -29.41 -11.45
N GLU A 232 1.63 -29.42 -10.94
CA GLU A 232 2.12 -30.34 -9.92
C GLU A 232 2.43 -29.56 -8.63
N THR A 233 2.09 -30.16 -7.50
CA THR A 233 2.44 -29.65 -6.17
C THR A 233 2.86 -30.79 -5.27
N THR A 234 3.43 -30.44 -4.13
CA THR A 234 3.58 -31.36 -3.00
C THR A 234 2.79 -30.85 -1.80
N ALA A 235 2.36 -31.76 -0.92
CA ALA A 235 1.65 -31.39 0.30
C ALA A 235 2.48 -30.42 1.16
N SER A 236 3.80 -30.60 1.22
CA SER A 236 4.71 -29.70 1.95
C SER A 236 4.76 -28.29 1.36
N THR A 237 4.82 -28.16 0.03
CA THR A 237 4.81 -26.84 -0.63
C THR A 237 3.48 -26.14 -0.41
N MET A 238 2.38 -26.88 -0.59
CA MET A 238 1.04 -26.35 -0.36
C MET A 238 0.86 -25.85 1.09
N ILE A 239 1.25 -26.65 2.09
CA ILE A 239 1.15 -26.24 3.50
C ILE A 239 2.01 -25.00 3.74
N LYS A 240 3.30 -25.02 3.37
CA LYS A 240 4.24 -23.93 3.61
C LYS A 240 3.75 -22.60 3.05
N GLU A 241 3.28 -22.60 1.81
CA GLU A 241 2.91 -21.37 1.11
C GLU A 241 1.51 -20.88 1.51
N LEU A 242 0.56 -21.78 1.87
CA LEU A 242 -0.77 -21.37 2.34
C LEU A 242 -0.77 -20.87 3.81
N THR A 243 0.25 -21.16 4.63
CA THR A 243 0.26 -20.80 6.06
C THR A 243 0.92 -19.47 6.42
N GLN A 244 1.38 -18.65 5.47
CA GLN A 244 2.30 -17.55 5.78
C GLN A 244 1.66 -16.33 6.50
N GLU A 245 0.46 -15.88 6.12
CA GLU A 245 -0.07 -14.58 6.61
C GLU A 245 -1.50 -14.60 7.15
N THR A 246 -2.49 -14.96 6.32
CA THR A 246 -3.93 -14.87 6.67
C THR A 246 -4.51 -16.18 7.22
N GLY A 247 -3.68 -17.21 7.38
CA GLY A 247 -4.12 -18.57 7.70
C GLY A 247 -4.49 -19.38 6.45
N TRP A 248 -4.34 -20.71 6.57
CA TRP A 248 -4.44 -21.63 5.43
C TRP A 248 -5.83 -21.71 4.79
N GLN A 249 -6.89 -21.41 5.54
CA GLN A 249 -8.28 -21.50 5.07
C GLN A 249 -8.57 -20.41 4.02
N ASP A 250 -8.20 -19.16 4.32
CA ASP A 250 -8.41 -18.04 3.42
C ASP A 250 -7.62 -18.23 2.12
N ASN A 251 -6.34 -18.59 2.23
CA ASN A 251 -5.48 -18.83 1.06
C ASN A 251 -5.98 -20.00 0.20
N LEU A 252 -6.60 -21.02 0.80
CA LEU A 252 -7.21 -22.13 0.06
C LEU A 252 -8.47 -21.69 -0.68
N VAL A 253 -9.29 -20.80 -0.10
CA VAL A 253 -10.45 -20.21 -0.81
C VAL A 253 -9.98 -19.38 -2.00
N TYR A 254 -8.95 -18.56 -1.84
CA TYR A 254 -8.37 -17.77 -2.93
C TYR A 254 -7.81 -18.67 -4.04
N LEU A 255 -7.06 -19.72 -3.68
CA LEU A 255 -6.57 -20.70 -4.64
C LEU A 255 -7.71 -21.36 -5.43
N CYS A 256 -8.78 -21.78 -4.75
CA CYS A 256 -9.94 -22.38 -5.40
C CYS A 256 -10.61 -21.41 -6.39
N ARG A 257 -10.69 -20.12 -6.04
CA ARG A 257 -11.22 -19.07 -6.94
C ARG A 257 -10.29 -18.85 -8.14
N GLU A 258 -8.98 -18.79 -7.92
CA GLU A 258 -7.97 -18.64 -8.97
C GLU A 258 -8.07 -19.80 -9.98
N LEU A 259 -8.12 -21.05 -9.49
CA LEU A 259 -8.30 -22.24 -10.32
C LEU A 259 -9.64 -22.26 -11.08
N ALA A 260 -10.73 -21.83 -10.44
CA ALA A 260 -12.05 -21.76 -11.08
C ALA A 260 -12.11 -20.72 -12.20
N ASN A 261 -11.44 -19.57 -12.01
CA ASN A 261 -11.41 -18.49 -12.98
C ASN A 261 -10.50 -18.80 -14.19
N GLU A 262 -9.40 -19.54 -13.98
CA GLU A 262 -8.47 -19.91 -15.05
C GLU A 262 -8.86 -21.22 -15.79
N GLY A 263 -9.80 -22.00 -15.24
CA GLY A 263 -10.26 -23.26 -15.85
C GLY A 263 -9.25 -24.41 -15.74
N ASP A 264 -8.34 -24.31 -14.76
CA ASP A 264 -7.13 -25.13 -14.67
C ASP A 264 -7.31 -26.40 -13.84
N PHE A 265 -6.60 -27.48 -14.21
CA PHE A 265 -6.72 -28.79 -13.58
C PHE A 265 -5.54 -29.07 -12.65
N TYR A 266 -5.86 -29.52 -11.44
CA TYR A 266 -4.88 -29.87 -10.43
C TYR A 266 -4.54 -31.36 -10.49
N SER A 267 -3.26 -31.69 -10.71
CA SER A 267 -2.77 -33.03 -10.38
C SER A 267 -1.89 -32.92 -9.13
N SER A 268 -2.42 -33.32 -7.98
CA SER A 268 -1.56 -33.67 -6.85
C SER A 268 -1.24 -35.16 -6.97
N ALA A 269 -0.03 -35.48 -7.40
CA ALA A 269 0.50 -36.83 -7.24
C ALA A 269 0.81 -37.04 -5.75
N ILE A 270 -0.22 -37.21 -4.91
CA ILE A 270 0.00 -37.62 -3.52
C ILE A 270 0.35 -39.10 -3.53
N SER A 271 1.65 -39.38 -3.61
CA SER A 271 2.17 -40.66 -3.15
C SER A 271 2.01 -40.69 -1.63
N TRP A 272 0.88 -41.19 -1.15
CA TRP A 272 0.71 -41.58 0.25
C TRP A 272 1.65 -42.75 0.54
N ASN A 273 2.88 -42.46 0.93
CA ASN A 273 3.74 -43.39 1.65
C ASN A 273 3.36 -43.33 3.12
N PHE A 274 2.23 -43.95 3.47
CA PHE A 274 1.99 -44.42 4.84
C PHE A 274 2.03 -45.93 4.80
N LEU A 275 3.11 -46.48 5.39
CA LEU A 275 3.28 -47.79 6.03
C LEU A 275 4.70 -48.32 5.78
N LYS A 276 5.61 -47.94 6.68
CA LYS A 276 6.35 -48.92 7.47
C LYS A 276 6.10 -48.61 8.94
#